data_AF-A0A1Y0RFK4-F1
#
_entry.id   AF-A0A1Y0RFK4-F1
#
_cell.length_a   1.000
_cell.length_b   1.000
_cell.length_c   1.000
_cell.angle_alpha   90.00
_cell.angle_beta   90.00
_cell.angle_gamma   90.00
#
_symmetry.space_group_name_H-M   'P 1'
#
loop_
_entity.id
_entity.type
_entity.pdbx_description
1 polymer ?
#
loop_
_entity_poly.entity_id
_entity_poly.type
_entity_poly.pdbx_seq_one_letter_code
_entity_poly.pdbx_strand_id
1 'polypeptide(L)'
;MVMKEFLKGLFQARSLSDAEAEVVFRALEEKPIEVIAQELNISANAVRKRLGEAYDKLGVPGRGPGKLAKLQQMLSSQYQTQSIQKVLIWWSGEDAQHLAESLKNTILSYPQLETRVCTIDPAAGKVWQTEIEQNLEKTDFAIGCLTSSSSENPWVNFAVGFLAGRLSNKFVRLDERLRGVLAQLPAIDGTSQQELAQLLQEITSTEPQKAREWVEFKFPQWQKELERVPNKSASSEEDSLTKTLDSIKEAENYLKANKYVRENVCFELIILNSVTEIRQQLLAVNLDYRLPAVLYPQCLIQMQREWKARVTALALVDHQEQFWPEAVGREILDTADPESMRVFVFTRPEDFDRNFEMLLEHASKYNVFAMSYKSLASNYDGFVKDFSVIEVSSNEILAEYIEPDDKSQVKMIRFAAETKEVKVHKDKIKEIINSRDTISIEKGLREIINRAQQIKISDFDALRSLNQIQEEIRTNLRKQLFA
;
A
#
# COMPACT_ATOMS: atom_id res chain seq x y z
N MET A 1 24.80 27.92 -21.80
CA MET A 1 23.50 28.12 -22.47
C MET A 1 22.44 28.53 -21.45
N VAL A 2 22.23 27.74 -20.39
CA VAL A 2 21.27 27.95 -19.29
C VAL A 2 21.34 29.34 -18.61
N MET A 3 22.54 29.85 -18.28
CA MET A 3 22.68 31.16 -17.61
C MET A 3 22.23 32.35 -18.48
N LYS A 4 22.38 32.28 -19.81
CA LYS A 4 21.94 33.37 -20.72
C LYS A 4 20.42 33.41 -20.86
N GLU A 5 19.74 32.27 -20.84
CA GLU A 5 18.27 32.20 -20.89
C GLU A 5 17.63 32.68 -19.58
N PHE A 6 18.20 32.28 -18.44
CA PHE A 6 17.82 32.80 -17.13
C PHE A 6 17.92 34.33 -17.06
N LEU A 7 19.06 34.90 -17.46
CA LEU A 7 19.28 36.34 -17.46
C LEU A 7 18.33 37.07 -18.42
N LYS A 8 18.03 36.52 -19.59
CA LYS A 8 17.04 37.09 -20.52
C LYS A 8 15.64 37.16 -19.89
N GLY A 9 15.19 36.10 -19.24
CA GLY A 9 13.90 36.08 -18.54
C GLY A 9 13.85 37.10 -17.38
N LEU A 10 14.93 37.19 -16.59
CA LEU A 10 15.04 38.14 -15.49
C LEU A 10 15.00 39.60 -15.98
N PHE A 11 15.71 39.91 -17.08
CA PHE A 11 15.77 41.25 -17.64
C PHE A 11 14.44 41.68 -18.25
N GLN A 12 13.72 40.75 -18.90
CA GLN A 12 12.36 41.00 -19.37
C GLN A 12 11.39 41.27 -18.21
N ALA A 13 11.43 40.48 -17.15
CA ALA A 13 10.58 40.66 -15.97
C ALA A 13 10.84 41.98 -15.22
N ARG A 14 12.05 42.56 -15.37
CA ARG A 14 12.46 43.84 -14.76
C ARG A 14 12.42 45.01 -15.75
N SER A 15 11.86 44.81 -16.94
CA SER A 15 11.68 45.84 -17.98
C SER A 15 12.99 46.55 -18.37
N LEU A 16 14.08 45.80 -18.47
CA LEU A 16 15.31 46.29 -19.10
C LEU A 16 15.12 46.32 -20.61
N SER A 17 15.57 47.39 -21.25
CA SER A 17 15.68 47.49 -22.71
C SER A 17 16.82 46.63 -23.23
N ASP A 18 16.76 46.22 -24.50
CA ASP A 18 17.82 45.44 -25.14
C ASP A 18 19.20 46.13 -25.04
N ALA A 19 19.21 47.46 -25.11
CA ALA A 19 20.40 48.28 -24.99
C ALA A 19 21.00 48.30 -23.57
N GLU A 20 20.19 48.15 -22.53
CA GLU A 20 20.64 48.01 -21.14
C GLU A 20 21.09 46.58 -20.85
N ALA A 21 20.33 45.58 -21.32
CA ALA A 21 20.64 44.17 -21.17
C ALA A 21 22.00 43.80 -21.78
N GLU A 22 22.29 44.29 -22.99
CA GLU A 22 23.54 44.01 -23.69
C GLU A 22 24.77 44.56 -22.94
N VAL A 23 24.63 45.74 -22.32
CA VAL A 23 25.70 46.34 -21.51
C VAL A 23 25.92 45.53 -20.23
N VAL A 24 24.85 45.03 -19.59
CA VAL A 24 24.96 44.17 -18.40
C VAL A 24 25.60 42.83 -18.75
N PHE A 25 25.23 42.20 -19.87
CA PHE A 25 25.84 40.94 -20.32
C PHE A 25 27.36 41.06 -20.45
N ARG A 26 27.83 42.11 -21.13
CA ARG A 26 29.27 42.34 -21.34
C ARG A 26 30.01 42.75 -20.07
N ALA A 27 29.34 43.45 -19.16
CA ALA A 27 29.90 43.78 -17.84
C ALA A 27 30.02 42.54 -16.94
N LEU A 28 29.10 41.56 -17.06
CA LEU A 28 29.20 40.27 -16.34
C LEU A 28 30.30 39.36 -16.89
N GLU A 29 30.76 39.58 -18.12
CA GLU A 29 31.96 38.97 -18.71
C GLU A 29 33.27 39.66 -18.27
N GLU A 30 33.21 40.54 -17.26
CA GLU A 30 34.33 41.29 -16.68
C GLU A 30 35.09 42.21 -17.67
N LYS A 31 34.44 42.58 -18.78
CA LYS A 31 35.05 43.49 -19.76
C LYS A 31 35.14 44.92 -19.19
N PRO A 32 36.27 45.64 -19.41
CA PRO A 32 36.38 47.05 -19.06
C PRO A 32 35.35 47.91 -19.80
N ILE A 33 34.90 49.01 -19.16
CA ILE A 33 33.88 49.93 -19.71
C ILE A 33 34.31 50.49 -21.08
N GLU A 34 35.61 50.72 -21.25
CA GLU A 34 36.23 51.24 -22.45
C GLU A 34 36.15 50.24 -23.62
N VAL A 35 36.27 48.94 -23.32
CA VAL A 35 36.11 47.85 -24.31
C VAL A 35 34.64 47.69 -24.67
N ILE A 36 33.73 47.72 -23.69
CA ILE A 36 32.28 47.64 -23.93
C ILE A 36 31.82 48.83 -24.81
N ALA A 37 32.34 50.03 -24.55
CA ALA A 37 32.06 51.23 -25.32
C ALA A 37 32.49 51.10 -26.79
N GLN A 38 33.70 50.57 -27.03
CA GLN A 38 34.22 50.32 -28.37
C GLN A 38 33.39 49.26 -29.12
N GLU A 39 33.09 48.14 -28.48
CA GLU A 39 32.37 47.04 -29.15
C GLU A 39 30.89 47.36 -29.42
N LEU A 40 30.28 48.25 -28.63
CA LEU A 40 28.89 48.71 -28.82
C LEU A 40 28.80 50.04 -29.60
N ASN A 41 29.94 50.60 -30.01
CA ASN A 41 30.06 51.88 -30.71
C ASN A 41 29.30 53.03 -30.00
N ILE A 42 29.48 53.15 -28.69
CA ILE A 42 28.88 54.20 -27.84
C ILE A 42 29.93 54.82 -26.93
N SER A 43 29.63 55.98 -26.32
CA SER A 43 30.58 56.61 -25.39
C SER A 43 30.66 55.86 -24.05
N ALA A 44 31.82 55.90 -23.39
CA ALA A 44 31.99 55.32 -22.05
C ALA A 44 31.01 55.90 -21.01
N ASN A 45 30.59 57.16 -21.18
CA ASN A 45 29.54 57.77 -20.35
C ASN A 45 28.15 57.17 -20.63
N ALA A 46 27.84 56.83 -21.89
CA ALA A 46 26.61 56.13 -22.23
C ALA A 46 26.57 54.72 -21.63
N VAL A 47 27.69 54.00 -21.62
CA VAL A 47 27.82 52.68 -20.95
C VAL A 47 27.56 52.82 -19.45
N ARG A 48 28.19 53.79 -18.77
CA ARG A 48 27.98 54.04 -17.33
C ARG A 48 26.53 54.40 -17.01
N LYS A 49 25.89 55.22 -17.84
CA LYS A 49 24.49 55.61 -17.67
C LYS A 49 23.56 54.41 -17.79
N ARG A 50 23.74 53.58 -18.82
CA ARG A 50 22.94 52.36 -19.04
C ARG A 50 23.15 51.32 -17.93
N LEU A 51 24.38 51.13 -17.44
CA LEU A 51 24.63 50.28 -16.27
C LEU A 51 23.94 50.82 -15.02
N GLY A 52 23.97 52.15 -14.80
CA GLY A 52 23.27 52.80 -13.70
C GLY A 52 21.77 52.52 -13.71
N GLU A 53 21.12 52.78 -14.86
CA GLU A 53 19.69 52.52 -15.07
C GLU A 53 19.36 51.03 -14.92
N ALA A 54 20.21 50.13 -15.43
CA ALA A 54 20.05 48.69 -15.26
C ALA A 54 20.18 48.25 -13.80
N TYR A 55 21.16 48.77 -13.05
CA TYR A 55 21.32 48.45 -11.62
C TYR A 55 20.13 48.91 -10.79
N ASP A 56 19.56 50.07 -11.12
CA ASP A 56 18.41 50.62 -10.40
C ASP A 56 17.14 49.79 -10.71
N LYS A 57 16.93 49.38 -11.97
CA LYS A 57 15.83 48.46 -12.36
C LYS A 57 15.98 47.05 -11.77
N LEU A 58 17.22 46.57 -11.61
CA LEU A 58 17.54 45.29 -10.96
C LEU A 58 17.54 45.38 -9.43
N GLY A 59 17.36 46.57 -8.86
CA GLY A 59 17.25 46.79 -7.41
C GLY A 59 18.56 46.57 -6.65
N VAL A 60 19.72 46.83 -7.27
CA VAL A 60 21.04 46.64 -6.63
C VAL A 60 21.32 47.78 -5.63
N PRO A 61 21.38 47.51 -4.31
CA PRO A 61 21.46 48.57 -3.31
C PRO A 61 22.90 49.06 -3.08
N GLY A 62 23.09 50.39 -3.07
CA GLY A 62 24.33 51.07 -2.68
C GLY A 62 24.78 52.18 -3.64
N ARG A 63 25.76 53.00 -3.22
CA ARG A 63 26.43 54.03 -4.05
C ARG A 63 27.94 53.73 -4.09
N GLY A 64 28.51 53.51 -5.27
CA GLY A 64 29.97 53.36 -5.45
C GLY A 64 30.44 52.18 -6.31
N PRO A 65 31.77 51.97 -6.41
CA PRO A 65 32.42 51.08 -7.38
C PRO A 65 32.23 49.56 -7.14
N GLY A 66 31.42 49.15 -6.16
CA GLY A 66 31.12 47.74 -5.87
C GLY A 66 29.80 47.19 -6.44
N LYS A 67 29.04 47.97 -7.23
CA LYS A 67 27.72 47.55 -7.73
C LYS A 67 27.77 46.29 -8.60
N LEU A 68 28.82 46.12 -9.43
CA LEU A 68 28.97 44.94 -10.29
C LEU A 68 29.21 43.67 -9.47
N ALA A 69 30.13 43.71 -8.50
CA ALA A 69 30.40 42.59 -7.60
C ALA A 69 29.15 42.21 -6.78
N LYS A 70 28.36 43.21 -6.37
CA LYS A 70 27.10 42.98 -5.66
C LYS A 70 26.01 42.41 -6.57
N LEU A 71 25.94 42.85 -7.83
CA LEU A 71 25.07 42.24 -8.84
C LEU A 71 25.48 40.79 -9.10
N GLN A 72 26.78 40.51 -9.27
CA GLN A 72 27.29 39.15 -9.41
C GLN A 72 26.92 38.29 -8.19
N GLN A 73 27.11 38.79 -6.97
CA GLN A 73 26.71 38.08 -5.74
C GLN A 73 25.19 37.85 -5.67
N MET A 74 24.36 38.84 -6.04
CA MET A 74 22.90 38.70 -6.08
C MET A 74 22.44 37.71 -7.14
N LEU A 75 23.02 37.75 -8.34
CA LEU A 75 22.72 36.81 -9.42
C LEU A 75 23.21 35.40 -9.07
N SER A 76 24.39 35.25 -8.50
CA SER A 76 24.90 33.97 -7.99
C SER A 76 24.02 33.43 -6.87
N SER A 77 23.53 34.28 -5.95
CA SER A 77 22.60 33.87 -4.89
C SER A 77 21.23 33.48 -5.46
N GLN A 78 20.66 34.25 -6.39
CA GLN A 78 19.38 33.90 -7.05
C GLN A 78 19.48 32.66 -7.93
N TYR A 79 20.60 32.46 -8.61
CA TYR A 79 20.90 31.25 -9.39
C TYR A 79 21.16 30.05 -8.48
N GLN A 80 21.83 30.23 -7.34
CA GLN A 80 22.01 29.17 -6.32
C GLN A 80 20.69 28.81 -5.62
N THR A 81 19.74 29.75 -5.53
CA THR A 81 18.37 29.47 -5.07
C THR A 81 17.55 28.71 -6.14
N GLN A 82 18.05 28.63 -7.39
CA GLN A 82 17.52 27.80 -8.47
C GLN A 82 18.43 26.57 -8.71
N SER A 83 18.75 25.80 -7.67
CA SER A 83 19.32 24.47 -7.87
C SER A 83 18.32 23.61 -8.64
N ILE A 84 18.68 23.16 -9.85
CA ILE A 84 17.89 22.17 -10.57
C ILE A 84 17.94 20.88 -9.74
N GLN A 85 16.80 20.48 -9.19
CA GLN A 85 16.67 19.30 -8.35
C GLN A 85 16.52 18.08 -9.24
N LYS A 86 17.36 17.06 -9.02
CA LYS A 86 17.30 15.83 -9.80
C LYS A 86 16.40 14.83 -9.11
N VAL A 87 15.33 14.46 -9.81
CA VAL A 87 14.27 13.60 -9.29
C VAL A 87 14.29 12.28 -10.03
N LEU A 88 14.46 11.19 -9.29
CA LEU A 88 14.31 9.84 -9.81
C LEU A 88 12.89 9.35 -9.56
N ILE A 89 12.16 9.03 -10.60
CA ILE A 89 10.84 8.40 -10.53
C ILE A 89 11.05 6.92 -10.82
N TRP A 90 10.61 6.05 -9.92
CA TRP A 90 10.69 4.62 -10.11
C TRP A 90 9.30 4.00 -10.07
N TRP A 91 9.12 2.89 -10.80
CA TRP A 91 7.82 2.23 -10.95
C TRP A 91 7.98 0.71 -11.09
N SER A 92 6.90 -0.02 -10.78
CA SER A 92 6.80 -1.46 -10.94
C SER A 92 5.48 -1.84 -11.62
N GLY A 93 5.57 -2.56 -12.73
CA GLY A 93 4.42 -2.98 -13.56
C GLY A 93 4.06 -1.98 -14.68
N GLU A 94 3.45 -2.49 -15.74
CA GLU A 94 3.16 -1.72 -16.97
C GLU A 94 2.24 -0.51 -16.74
N ASP A 95 1.21 -0.66 -15.90
CA ASP A 95 0.28 0.42 -15.57
C ASP A 95 1.01 1.56 -14.82
N ALA A 96 1.91 1.21 -13.90
CA ALA A 96 2.73 2.17 -13.17
C ALA A 96 3.78 2.86 -14.05
N GLN A 97 4.31 2.19 -15.09
CA GLN A 97 5.21 2.79 -16.06
C GLN A 97 4.56 3.98 -16.77
N HIS A 98 3.39 3.73 -17.35
CA HIS A 98 2.66 4.76 -18.08
C HIS A 98 2.36 5.96 -17.19
N LEU A 99 1.94 5.71 -15.95
CA LEU A 99 1.67 6.76 -14.98
C LEU A 99 2.94 7.50 -14.53
N ALA A 100 4.07 6.80 -14.36
CA ALA A 100 5.34 7.43 -14.01
C ALA A 100 5.85 8.37 -15.12
N GLU A 101 5.74 7.94 -16.38
CA GLU A 101 6.06 8.77 -17.55
C GLU A 101 5.11 9.97 -17.67
N SER A 102 3.82 9.75 -17.42
CA SER A 102 2.83 10.83 -17.42
C SER A 102 3.07 11.84 -16.29
N LEU A 103 3.36 11.37 -15.07
CA LEU A 103 3.67 12.22 -13.92
C LEU A 103 4.90 13.10 -14.19
N LYS A 104 5.94 12.51 -14.82
CA LYS A 104 7.11 13.24 -15.33
C LYS A 104 6.72 14.34 -16.31
N ASN A 105 5.89 14.02 -17.31
CA ASN A 105 5.57 14.94 -18.41
C ASN A 105 4.51 16.00 -18.03
N THR A 106 3.83 15.82 -16.90
CA THR A 106 2.76 16.71 -16.42
C THR A 106 3.19 17.48 -15.18
N ILE A 107 2.93 16.94 -13.98
CA ILE A 107 3.15 17.60 -12.70
C ILE A 107 4.63 17.89 -12.47
N LEU A 108 5.50 16.92 -12.74
CA LEU A 108 6.93 17.04 -12.50
C LEU A 108 7.69 17.66 -13.69
N SER A 109 7.00 18.15 -14.72
CA SER A 109 7.60 18.94 -15.81
C SER A 109 7.97 20.37 -15.37
N TYR A 110 8.07 20.60 -14.06
CA TYR A 110 8.36 21.90 -13.46
C TYR A 110 9.78 22.36 -13.84
N PRO A 111 10.00 23.64 -14.20
CA PRO A 111 11.28 24.10 -14.77
C PRO A 111 12.53 23.88 -13.89
N GLN A 112 12.35 23.71 -12.58
CA GLN A 112 13.45 23.50 -11.62
C GLN A 112 13.71 22.01 -11.33
N LEU A 113 13.05 21.10 -12.06
CA LEU A 113 13.22 19.66 -11.90
C LEU A 113 13.89 19.05 -13.13
N GLU A 114 14.86 18.18 -12.90
CA GLU A 114 15.37 17.25 -13.89
C GLU A 114 14.91 15.84 -13.51
N THR A 115 13.84 15.37 -14.15
CA THR A 115 13.20 14.10 -13.83
C THR A 115 13.67 12.96 -14.72
N ARG A 116 14.05 11.84 -14.10
CA ARG A 116 14.34 10.57 -14.78
C ARG A 116 13.37 9.50 -14.32
N VAL A 117 13.04 8.57 -15.21
CA VAL A 117 12.14 7.45 -14.91
C VAL A 117 12.96 6.16 -15.02
N CYS A 118 12.88 5.28 -14.03
CA CYS A 118 13.51 3.96 -14.05
C CYS A 118 12.52 2.86 -13.64
N THR A 119 12.75 1.65 -14.14
CA THR A 119 12.00 0.45 -13.72
C THR A 119 12.72 -0.22 -12.55
N ILE A 120 11.95 -0.81 -11.63
CA ILE A 120 12.46 -1.71 -10.57
C ILE A 120 12.02 -3.16 -10.82
N ASP A 121 11.54 -3.45 -12.03
CA ASP A 121 10.96 -4.74 -12.36
C ASP A 121 12.04 -5.82 -12.56
N PRO A 122 11.77 -7.07 -12.13
CA PRO A 122 12.73 -8.16 -12.22
C PRO A 122 13.16 -8.42 -13.66
N ALA A 123 12.28 -8.29 -14.65
CA ALA A 123 12.58 -8.56 -16.07
C ALA A 123 13.83 -7.80 -16.59
N ALA A 124 14.24 -6.70 -15.94
CA ALA A 124 15.46 -5.95 -16.23
C ALA A 124 16.77 -6.53 -15.62
N GLY A 125 16.72 -7.53 -14.74
CA GLY A 125 17.89 -8.21 -14.15
C GLY A 125 18.79 -7.30 -13.30
N LYS A 126 20.12 -7.57 -13.26
CA LYS A 126 21.13 -6.73 -12.55
C LYS A 126 21.23 -5.28 -13.07
N VAL A 127 20.53 -4.96 -14.15
CA VAL A 127 20.60 -3.66 -14.82
C VAL A 127 19.98 -2.58 -13.95
N TRP A 128 18.84 -2.83 -13.31
CA TRP A 128 18.15 -1.78 -12.55
C TRP A 128 18.89 -1.38 -11.27
N GLN A 129 19.53 -2.32 -10.55
CA GLN A 129 20.34 -1.99 -9.37
C GLN A 129 21.54 -1.12 -9.76
N THR A 130 22.25 -1.53 -10.83
CA THR A 130 23.39 -0.77 -11.36
C THR A 130 22.95 0.60 -11.89
N GLU A 131 21.78 0.68 -12.52
CA GLU A 131 21.20 1.91 -13.04
C GLU A 131 20.74 2.84 -11.92
N ILE A 132 20.08 2.32 -10.88
CA ILE A 132 19.71 3.11 -9.70
C ILE A 132 20.99 3.56 -8.97
N GLU A 133 22.00 2.70 -8.79
CA GLU A 133 23.29 3.07 -8.17
C GLU A 133 24.02 4.18 -8.96
N GLN A 134 24.07 4.08 -10.29
CA GLN A 134 24.66 5.11 -11.15
C GLN A 134 23.86 6.42 -11.16
N ASN A 135 22.54 6.34 -10.98
CA ASN A 135 21.67 7.51 -10.89
C ASN A 135 21.66 8.11 -9.48
N LEU A 136 21.88 7.32 -8.43
CA LEU A 136 21.87 7.72 -7.02
C LEU A 136 22.95 8.76 -6.70
N GLU A 137 24.16 8.64 -7.27
CA GLU A 137 25.24 9.62 -7.08
C GLU A 137 24.88 11.04 -7.55
N LYS A 138 23.82 11.16 -8.37
CA LYS A 138 23.41 12.41 -9.00
C LYS A 138 21.94 12.73 -8.75
N THR A 139 21.27 12.12 -7.78
CA THR A 139 19.84 12.33 -7.51
C THR A 139 19.66 12.97 -6.14
N ASP A 140 18.77 13.95 -6.03
CA ASP A 140 18.46 14.65 -4.78
C ASP A 140 17.20 14.08 -4.11
N PHE A 141 16.25 13.58 -4.91
CA PHE A 141 14.95 13.10 -4.45
C PHE A 141 14.45 11.87 -5.24
N ALA A 142 13.79 10.92 -4.58
CA ALA A 142 13.19 9.75 -5.21
C ALA A 142 11.67 9.68 -5.03
N ILE A 143 10.95 9.39 -6.11
CA ILE A 143 9.50 9.25 -6.16
C ILE A 143 9.15 7.83 -6.59
N GLY A 144 8.45 7.08 -5.73
CA GLY A 144 7.87 5.79 -6.10
C GLY A 144 6.46 5.95 -6.65
N CYS A 145 6.25 5.61 -7.91
CA CYS A 145 4.93 5.58 -8.54
C CYS A 145 4.35 4.18 -8.38
N LEU A 146 3.31 4.05 -7.55
CA LEU A 146 2.73 2.75 -7.19
C LEU A 146 1.25 2.68 -7.60
N THR A 147 0.89 1.61 -8.30
CA THR A 147 -0.48 1.22 -8.66
C THR A 147 -0.93 0.03 -7.83
N SER A 148 -2.22 -0.35 -7.89
CA SER A 148 -2.77 -1.50 -7.15
C SER A 148 -2.02 -2.83 -7.34
N SER A 149 -1.36 -3.04 -8.49
CA SER A 149 -0.50 -4.19 -8.79
C SER A 149 0.93 -4.07 -8.24
N SER A 150 1.36 -2.90 -7.75
CA SER A 150 2.73 -2.66 -7.33
C SER A 150 3.04 -3.26 -5.95
N SER A 151 2.12 -3.26 -4.98
CA SER A 151 2.36 -3.88 -3.66
C SER A 151 2.55 -5.40 -3.70
N GLU A 152 2.09 -6.06 -4.77
CA GLU A 152 2.27 -7.50 -4.98
C GLU A 152 3.69 -7.84 -5.46
N ASN A 153 4.45 -6.86 -5.97
CA ASN A 153 5.81 -7.09 -6.43
C ASN A 153 6.81 -7.06 -5.24
N PRO A 154 7.47 -8.19 -4.89
CA PRO A 154 8.41 -8.25 -3.78
C PRO A 154 9.61 -7.31 -3.95
N TRP A 155 9.94 -6.93 -5.18
CA TRP A 155 11.04 -6.01 -5.49
C TRP A 155 10.74 -4.56 -5.13
N VAL A 156 9.48 -4.16 -5.02
CA VAL A 156 9.10 -2.86 -4.48
C VAL A 156 9.61 -2.74 -3.06
N ASN A 157 9.37 -3.74 -2.19
CA ASN A 157 9.88 -3.74 -0.82
C ASN A 157 11.42 -3.66 -0.75
N PHE A 158 12.10 -4.36 -1.66
CA PHE A 158 13.56 -4.33 -1.74
C PHE A 158 14.09 -2.95 -2.22
N ALA A 159 13.52 -2.38 -3.27
CA ALA A 159 13.90 -1.05 -3.78
C ALA A 159 13.67 0.03 -2.73
N VAL A 160 12.55 -0.06 -2.02
CA VAL A 160 12.23 0.81 -0.90
C VAL A 160 13.27 0.70 0.20
N GLY A 161 13.59 -0.50 0.67
CA GLY A 161 14.64 -0.71 1.67
C GLY A 161 16.01 -0.21 1.20
N PHE A 162 16.31 -0.38 -0.09
CA PHE A 162 17.55 0.10 -0.71
C PHE A 162 17.63 1.63 -0.75
N LEU A 163 16.52 2.32 -1.01
CA LEU A 163 16.45 3.79 -1.05
C LEU A 163 16.32 4.43 0.34
N ALA A 164 15.73 3.72 1.32
CA ALA A 164 15.33 4.22 2.65
C ALA A 164 16.45 4.70 3.59
N GLY A 165 17.70 4.77 3.13
CA GLY A 165 18.80 5.41 3.86
C GLY A 165 19.75 6.22 2.97
N ARG A 166 19.39 6.42 1.70
CA ARG A 166 20.28 7.01 0.69
C ARG A 166 19.75 8.31 0.09
N LEU A 167 18.43 8.48 0.01
CA LEU A 167 17.76 9.67 -0.53
C LEU A 167 16.53 10.03 0.28
N SER A 168 16.13 11.30 0.21
CA SER A 168 14.77 11.71 0.54
C SER A 168 13.80 11.05 -0.45
N ASN A 169 12.86 10.26 0.08
CA ASN A 169 11.92 9.50 -0.75
C ASN A 169 10.47 9.81 -0.37
N LYS A 170 9.60 9.86 -1.38
CA LYS A 170 8.14 9.87 -1.20
C LYS A 170 7.46 8.93 -2.17
N PHE A 171 6.36 8.35 -1.71
CA PHE A 171 5.52 7.50 -2.53
C PHE A 171 4.33 8.29 -3.06
N VAL A 172 4.05 8.17 -4.34
CA VAL A 172 2.83 8.67 -4.97
C VAL A 172 1.93 7.47 -5.22
N ARG A 173 0.85 7.37 -4.45
CA ARG A 173 -0.12 6.27 -4.56
C ARG A 173 -1.16 6.62 -5.61
N LEU A 174 -1.38 5.72 -6.55
CA LEU A 174 -2.35 5.84 -7.61
C LEU A 174 -3.38 4.71 -7.43
N ASP A 175 -4.44 5.01 -6.67
CA ASP A 175 -5.55 4.11 -6.35
C ASP A 175 -5.18 2.87 -5.49
N GLU A 176 -4.09 2.95 -4.71
CA GLU A 176 -3.59 1.83 -3.89
C GLU A 176 -3.60 2.13 -2.38
N ARG A 177 -4.07 1.17 -1.57
CA ARG A 177 -3.80 1.13 -0.12
C ARG A 177 -2.52 0.33 0.12
N LEU A 178 -1.42 1.03 0.44
CA LEU A 178 -0.13 0.40 0.74
C LEU A 178 -0.29 -0.63 1.86
N ARG A 179 0.33 -1.80 1.71
CA ARG A 179 0.28 -2.93 2.65
C ARG A 179 1.67 -3.21 3.24
N GLY A 180 1.72 -3.91 4.37
CA GLY A 180 2.98 -4.34 4.99
C GLY A 180 3.92 -3.18 5.35
N VAL A 181 5.21 -3.30 5.01
CA VAL A 181 6.25 -2.27 5.27
C VAL A 181 5.95 -0.97 4.52
N LEU A 182 5.34 -1.04 3.34
CA LEU A 182 4.98 0.13 2.54
C LEU A 182 3.93 1.01 3.22
N ALA A 183 3.06 0.42 4.06
CA ALA A 183 2.02 1.17 4.79
C ALA A 183 2.60 2.14 5.83
N GLN A 184 3.86 1.93 6.26
CA GLN A 184 4.51 2.72 7.31
C GLN A 184 5.34 3.88 6.73
N LEU A 185 5.40 4.01 5.39
CA LEU A 185 6.25 4.97 4.72
C LEU A 185 5.47 6.24 4.32
N PRO A 186 6.17 7.40 4.25
CA PRO A 186 5.55 8.66 3.85
C PRO A 186 5.06 8.59 2.40
N ALA A 187 3.74 8.51 2.25
CA ALA A 187 3.07 8.42 0.97
C ALA A 187 2.06 9.57 0.80
N ILE A 188 1.88 9.98 -0.45
CA ILE A 188 0.87 10.96 -0.85
C ILE A 188 -0.13 10.32 -1.80
N ASP A 189 -1.33 10.89 -1.83
CA ASP A 189 -2.35 10.55 -2.82
C ASP A 189 -2.11 11.30 -4.14
N GLY A 190 -1.76 10.57 -5.20
CA GLY A 190 -1.52 11.15 -6.52
C GLY A 190 -2.80 11.61 -7.24
N THR A 191 -3.98 11.37 -6.66
CA THR A 191 -5.26 11.94 -7.12
C THR A 191 -5.58 13.28 -6.44
N SER A 192 -4.83 13.67 -5.40
CA SER A 192 -5.03 14.92 -4.67
C SER A 192 -4.16 16.04 -5.21
N GLN A 193 -4.77 17.07 -5.81
CA GLN A 193 -4.08 18.30 -6.23
C GLN A 193 -3.30 18.95 -5.08
N GLN A 194 -3.89 18.95 -3.89
CA GLN A 194 -3.28 19.57 -2.72
C GLN A 194 -2.00 18.84 -2.30
N GLU A 195 -2.00 17.51 -2.28
CA GLU A 195 -0.83 16.72 -1.89
C GLU A 195 0.25 16.73 -2.98
N LEU A 196 -0.13 16.73 -4.25
CA LEU A 196 0.81 16.94 -5.36
C LEU A 196 1.49 18.31 -5.30
N ALA A 197 0.76 19.36 -4.91
CA ALA A 197 1.33 20.69 -4.72
C ALA A 197 2.29 20.72 -3.52
N GLN A 198 1.97 20.01 -2.43
CA GLN A 198 2.87 19.85 -1.29
C GLN A 198 4.14 19.09 -1.67
N LEU A 199 4.04 18.02 -2.46
CA LEU A 199 5.19 17.28 -2.98
C LEU A 199 6.09 18.18 -3.82
N LEU A 200 5.50 18.93 -4.76
CA LEU A 200 6.27 19.83 -5.62
C LEU A 200 6.98 20.90 -4.78
N GLN A 201 6.30 21.45 -3.77
CA GLN A 201 6.87 22.40 -2.83
C GLN A 201 8.04 21.80 -2.04
N GLU A 202 7.91 20.55 -1.57
CA GLU A 202 8.93 19.86 -0.81
C GLU A 202 10.19 19.59 -1.64
N ILE A 203 10.02 19.16 -2.90
CA ILE A 203 11.15 18.88 -3.79
C ILE A 203 11.86 20.18 -4.19
N THR A 204 11.10 21.22 -4.57
CA THR A 204 11.67 22.43 -5.18
C THR A 204 11.96 23.54 -4.18
N SER A 205 11.48 23.44 -2.95
CA SER A 205 11.45 24.54 -1.97
C SER A 205 10.81 25.83 -2.50
N THR A 206 9.93 25.73 -3.51
CA THR A 206 9.25 26.87 -4.12
C THR A 206 8.16 27.43 -3.20
N GLU A 207 7.63 28.61 -3.54
CA GLU A 207 6.54 29.22 -2.77
C GLU A 207 5.25 28.38 -2.89
N PRO A 208 4.49 28.15 -1.79
CA PRO A 208 3.29 27.31 -1.81
C PRO A 208 2.28 27.69 -2.90
N GLN A 209 2.13 29.00 -3.13
CA GLN A 209 1.18 29.53 -4.11
C GLN A 209 1.58 29.16 -5.55
N LYS A 210 2.87 29.24 -5.88
CA LYS A 210 3.38 28.86 -7.21
C LYS A 210 3.28 27.37 -7.47
N ALA A 211 3.51 26.54 -6.46
CA ALA A 211 3.33 25.09 -6.57
C ALA A 211 1.86 24.73 -6.84
N ARG A 212 0.92 25.37 -6.12
CA ARG A 212 -0.52 25.18 -6.33
C ARG A 212 -0.97 25.59 -7.73
N GLU A 213 -0.61 26.80 -8.16
CA GLU A 213 -0.97 27.29 -9.50
C GLU A 213 -0.43 26.37 -10.61
N TRP A 214 0.78 25.84 -10.46
CA TRP A 214 1.35 24.90 -11.42
C TRP A 214 0.59 23.57 -11.46
N VAL A 215 0.31 22.99 -10.29
CA VAL A 215 -0.44 21.74 -10.20
C VAL A 215 -1.85 21.94 -10.75
N GLU A 216 -2.57 22.98 -10.35
CA GLU A 216 -3.90 23.32 -10.89
C GLU A 216 -3.90 23.43 -12.42
N PHE A 217 -2.86 24.05 -12.99
CA PHE A 217 -2.71 24.18 -14.44
C PHE A 217 -2.46 22.83 -15.14
N LYS A 218 -1.64 21.94 -14.56
CA LYS A 218 -1.23 20.66 -15.17
C LYS A 218 -2.16 19.48 -14.83
N PHE A 219 -2.92 19.58 -13.74
CA PHE A 219 -3.74 18.50 -13.22
C PHE A 219 -4.79 17.99 -14.21
N PRO A 220 -5.47 18.80 -15.03
CA PRO A 220 -6.44 18.29 -16.00
C PRO A 220 -5.83 17.32 -17.03
N GLN A 221 -4.54 17.50 -17.39
CA GLN A 221 -3.83 16.57 -18.26
C GLN A 221 -3.48 15.29 -17.50
N TRP A 222 -2.98 15.42 -16.28
CA TRP A 222 -2.67 14.29 -15.40
C TRP A 222 -3.91 13.42 -15.11
N GLN A 223 -5.04 14.04 -14.80
CA GLN A 223 -6.31 13.38 -14.52
C GLN A 223 -6.81 12.53 -15.68
N LYS A 224 -6.66 13.00 -16.92
CA LYS A 224 -7.01 12.21 -18.11
C LYS A 224 -6.17 10.95 -18.25
N GLU A 225 -4.91 10.99 -17.84
CA GLU A 225 -4.04 9.81 -17.87
C GLU A 225 -4.37 8.84 -16.73
N LEU A 226 -4.80 9.34 -15.56
CA LEU A 226 -5.33 8.51 -14.47
C LEU A 226 -6.60 7.75 -14.90
N GLU A 227 -7.52 8.42 -15.60
CA GLU A 227 -8.78 7.83 -16.08
C GLU A 227 -8.57 6.76 -17.19
N ARG A 228 -7.43 6.76 -17.87
CA ARG A 228 -7.09 5.79 -18.92
C ARG A 228 -6.56 4.48 -18.39
N VAL A 229 -6.03 4.46 -17.16
CA VAL A 229 -5.59 3.22 -16.55
C VAL A 229 -6.83 2.49 -16.07
N PRO A 230 -7.11 1.27 -16.58
CA PRO A 230 -8.29 0.54 -16.17
C PRO A 230 -8.24 0.33 -14.67
N ASN A 231 -9.25 0.80 -13.96
CA ASN A 231 -9.47 0.42 -12.58
C ASN A 231 -9.74 -1.09 -12.61
N LYS A 232 -8.70 -1.91 -12.44
CA LYS A 232 -8.80 -3.37 -12.39
C LYS A 232 -9.45 -3.80 -11.06
N SER A 233 -10.63 -3.29 -10.79
CA SER A 233 -11.62 -4.06 -10.05
C SER A 233 -12.16 -5.12 -11.02
N ALA A 234 -11.74 -6.37 -10.81
CA ALA A 234 -12.10 -7.57 -11.58
C ALA A 234 -11.42 -7.73 -12.97
N SER A 235 -10.18 -8.21 -12.98
CA SER A 235 -9.70 -9.04 -14.10
C SER A 235 -10.21 -10.47 -13.92
N SER A 236 -10.67 -11.09 -15.01
CA SER A 236 -11.09 -12.50 -15.04
C SER A 236 -10.03 -13.44 -14.45
N GLU A 237 -10.45 -14.36 -13.58
CA GLU A 237 -9.59 -15.30 -12.83
C GLU A 237 -8.62 -16.10 -13.73
N GLU A 238 -8.98 -16.39 -14.99
CA GLU A 238 -8.11 -17.08 -15.97
C GLU A 238 -6.84 -16.29 -16.36
N ASP A 239 -6.90 -14.96 -16.37
CA ASP A 239 -5.77 -14.10 -16.72
C ASP A 239 -4.79 -13.96 -15.54
N SER A 240 -5.28 -14.13 -14.30
CA SER A 240 -4.50 -14.06 -13.06
C SER A 240 -3.66 -15.32 -12.82
N LEU A 241 -4.20 -16.51 -13.08
CA LEU A 241 -3.46 -17.76 -12.91
C LEU A 241 -2.32 -17.86 -13.92
N THR A 242 -2.57 -17.49 -15.18
CA THR A 242 -1.57 -17.50 -16.24
C THR A 242 -0.40 -16.57 -15.91
N LYS A 243 -0.69 -15.34 -15.47
CA LYS A 243 0.32 -14.38 -14.99
C LYS A 243 1.12 -14.93 -13.81
N THR A 244 0.46 -15.54 -12.84
CA THR A 244 1.14 -16.16 -11.68
C THR A 244 2.07 -17.29 -12.11
N LEU A 245 1.63 -18.14 -13.04
CA LEU A 245 2.45 -19.22 -13.59
C LEU A 245 3.65 -18.68 -14.38
N ASP A 246 3.48 -17.56 -15.09
CA ASP A 246 4.59 -16.90 -15.76
C ASP A 246 5.59 -16.30 -14.76
N SER A 247 5.13 -15.71 -13.66
CA SER A 247 6.00 -15.28 -12.55
C SER A 247 6.77 -16.45 -11.90
N ILE A 248 6.16 -17.64 -11.81
CA ILE A 248 6.87 -18.86 -11.35
C ILE A 248 7.96 -19.27 -12.35
N LYS A 249 7.72 -19.17 -13.66
CA LYS A 249 8.76 -19.40 -14.68
C LYS A 249 9.87 -18.36 -14.59
N GLU A 250 9.55 -17.11 -14.31
CA GLU A 250 10.56 -16.07 -14.08
C GLU A 250 11.41 -16.38 -12.85
N ALA A 251 10.82 -16.88 -11.76
CA ALA A 251 11.52 -17.34 -10.57
C ALA A 251 12.60 -18.40 -10.88
N GLU A 252 12.38 -19.25 -11.89
CA GLU A 252 13.37 -20.20 -12.38
C GLU A 252 14.65 -19.50 -12.85
N ASN A 253 14.51 -18.42 -13.63
CA ASN A 253 15.64 -17.63 -14.12
C ASN A 253 16.40 -16.97 -12.96
N TYR A 254 15.69 -16.51 -11.92
CA TYR A 254 16.32 -15.97 -10.70
C TYR A 254 17.17 -17.00 -9.98
N LEU A 255 16.61 -18.19 -9.74
CA LEU A 255 17.30 -19.25 -9.03
C LEU A 255 18.55 -19.69 -9.79
N LYS A 256 18.48 -19.81 -11.13
CA LYS A 256 19.63 -20.13 -11.98
C LYS A 256 20.71 -19.06 -11.97
N ALA A 257 20.34 -17.77 -11.93
CA ALA A 257 21.29 -16.66 -11.92
C ALA A 257 21.92 -16.42 -10.53
N ASN A 258 21.25 -16.84 -9.45
CA ASN A 258 21.67 -16.58 -8.08
C ASN A 258 23.03 -17.23 -7.76
N LYS A 259 23.96 -16.43 -7.23
CA LYS A 259 25.33 -16.86 -6.90
C LYS A 259 25.34 -17.95 -5.83
N TYR A 260 24.56 -17.80 -4.77
CA TYR A 260 24.55 -18.73 -3.63
C TYR A 260 23.96 -20.07 -4.01
N VAL A 261 22.94 -20.08 -4.87
CA VAL A 261 22.34 -21.33 -5.39
C VAL A 261 23.37 -22.08 -6.23
N ARG A 262 24.12 -21.38 -7.10
CA ARG A 262 25.13 -22.02 -7.96
C ARG A 262 26.39 -22.49 -7.24
N GLU A 263 26.82 -21.77 -6.22
CA GLU A 263 28.11 -22.02 -5.56
C GLU A 263 27.98 -22.83 -4.26
N ASN A 264 26.77 -22.98 -3.69
CA ASN A 264 26.53 -23.72 -2.45
C ASN A 264 25.52 -24.85 -2.66
N VAL A 265 26.04 -26.08 -2.75
CA VAL A 265 25.25 -27.31 -2.96
C VAL A 265 24.21 -27.54 -1.86
N CYS A 266 24.52 -27.21 -0.60
CA CYS A 266 23.54 -27.36 0.48
C CYS A 266 22.35 -26.40 0.29
N PHE A 267 22.65 -25.17 -0.14
CA PHE A 267 21.64 -24.17 -0.41
C PHE A 267 20.78 -24.55 -1.63
N GLU A 268 21.41 -25.06 -2.69
CA GLU A 268 20.73 -25.63 -3.86
C GLU A 268 19.78 -26.77 -3.47
N LEU A 269 20.24 -27.74 -2.66
CA LEU A 269 19.43 -28.89 -2.25
C LEU A 269 18.21 -28.50 -1.39
N ILE A 270 18.35 -27.53 -0.49
CA ILE A 270 17.23 -27.04 0.33
C ILE A 270 16.16 -26.39 -0.56
N ILE A 271 16.58 -25.56 -1.53
CA ILE A 271 15.67 -24.93 -2.48
C ILE A 271 15.01 -25.97 -3.38
N LEU A 272 15.79 -26.92 -3.91
CA LEU A 272 15.29 -27.98 -4.77
C LEU A 272 14.22 -28.83 -4.05
N ASN A 273 14.45 -29.15 -2.78
CA ASN A 273 13.47 -29.88 -1.97
C ASN A 273 12.16 -29.09 -1.85
N SER A 274 12.26 -27.80 -1.53
CA SER A 274 11.10 -26.90 -1.39
C SER A 274 10.30 -26.78 -2.70
N VAL A 275 10.98 -26.57 -3.82
CA VAL A 275 10.33 -26.49 -5.15
C VAL A 275 9.71 -27.83 -5.56
N THR A 276 10.38 -28.95 -5.23
CA THR A 276 9.85 -30.29 -5.53
C THR A 276 8.57 -30.57 -4.74
N GLU A 277 8.53 -30.18 -3.47
CA GLU A 277 7.35 -30.32 -2.61
C GLU A 277 6.17 -29.49 -3.14
N ILE A 278 6.39 -28.22 -3.49
CA ILE A 278 5.37 -27.37 -4.13
C ILE A 278 4.87 -28.00 -5.43
N ARG A 279 5.78 -28.49 -6.29
CA ARG A 279 5.41 -29.16 -7.53
C ARG A 279 4.52 -30.39 -7.28
N GLN A 280 4.86 -31.22 -6.30
CA GLN A 280 4.06 -32.39 -5.94
C GLN A 280 2.67 -31.99 -5.45
N GLN A 281 2.57 -30.94 -4.63
CA GLN A 281 1.28 -30.41 -4.18
C GLN A 281 0.43 -29.90 -5.35
N LEU A 282 1.02 -29.16 -6.29
CA LEU A 282 0.31 -28.66 -7.47
C LEU A 282 -0.13 -29.79 -8.42
N LEU A 283 0.70 -30.81 -8.64
CA LEU A 283 0.36 -31.97 -9.45
C LEU A 283 -0.70 -32.87 -8.80
N ALA A 284 -0.84 -32.80 -7.47
CA ALA A 284 -1.85 -33.54 -6.72
C ALA A 284 -3.24 -32.87 -6.75
N VAL A 285 -3.37 -31.67 -7.31
CA VAL A 285 -4.67 -30.98 -7.45
C VAL A 285 -5.55 -31.75 -8.44
N ASN A 286 -6.58 -32.43 -7.93
CA ASN A 286 -7.62 -33.05 -8.76
C ASN A 286 -9.04 -32.60 -8.37
N LEU A 287 -9.50 -32.97 -7.18
CA LEU A 287 -10.78 -32.65 -6.55
C LEU A 287 -10.57 -31.76 -5.32
N ASP A 288 -9.41 -31.92 -4.66
CA ASP A 288 -9.06 -31.20 -3.45
C ASP A 288 -7.65 -30.60 -3.52
N TYR A 289 -7.44 -29.50 -2.79
CA TYR A 289 -6.13 -28.93 -2.50
C TYR A 289 -5.85 -28.99 -1.00
N ARG A 290 -4.64 -29.36 -0.59
CA ARG A 290 -4.31 -29.55 0.84
C ARG A 290 -3.10 -28.72 1.25
N LEU A 291 -3.19 -28.12 2.43
CA LEU A 291 -2.13 -27.35 3.06
C LEU A 291 -1.96 -27.73 4.53
N PRO A 292 -0.79 -27.49 5.15
CA PRO A 292 -0.68 -27.50 6.61
C PRO A 292 -1.72 -26.58 7.25
N ALA A 293 -2.45 -27.07 8.24
CA ALA A 293 -3.56 -26.37 8.88
C ALA A 293 -3.15 -25.01 9.49
N VAL A 294 -1.88 -24.88 9.90
CA VAL A 294 -1.29 -23.62 10.41
C VAL A 294 -1.32 -22.48 9.38
N LEU A 295 -1.40 -22.78 8.09
CA LEU A 295 -1.46 -21.78 7.01
C LEU A 295 -2.89 -21.31 6.73
N TYR A 296 -3.91 -22.04 7.17
CA TYR A 296 -5.31 -21.72 6.88
C TYR A 296 -5.71 -20.29 7.29
N PRO A 297 -5.34 -19.78 8.48
CA PRO A 297 -5.67 -18.41 8.86
C PRO A 297 -5.17 -17.35 7.86
N GLN A 298 -3.96 -17.52 7.33
CA GLN A 298 -3.38 -16.58 6.36
C GLN A 298 -4.12 -16.65 5.02
N CYS A 299 -4.47 -17.86 4.56
CA CYS A 299 -5.30 -18.03 3.36
C CYS A 299 -6.65 -17.33 3.53
N LEU A 300 -7.30 -17.50 4.69
CA LEU A 300 -8.60 -16.89 4.97
C LEU A 300 -8.54 -15.36 4.99
N ILE A 301 -7.52 -14.79 5.67
CA ILE A 301 -7.29 -13.33 5.71
C ILE A 301 -7.09 -12.79 4.29
N GLN A 302 -6.29 -13.47 3.46
CA GLN A 302 -6.07 -13.07 2.08
C GLN A 302 -7.38 -13.07 1.29
N MET A 303 -8.15 -14.16 1.38
CA MET A 303 -9.45 -14.29 0.70
C MET A 303 -10.44 -13.19 1.12
N GLN A 304 -10.50 -12.88 2.42
CA GLN A 304 -11.35 -11.82 2.94
C GLN A 304 -10.90 -10.42 2.48
N ARG A 305 -9.60 -10.16 2.45
CA ARG A 305 -9.05 -8.85 2.07
C ARG A 305 -9.16 -8.56 0.58
N GLU A 306 -8.75 -9.52 -0.23
CA GLU A 306 -8.58 -9.36 -1.67
C GLU A 306 -9.86 -9.64 -2.43
N TRP A 307 -10.60 -10.68 -2.00
CA TRP A 307 -11.77 -11.16 -2.73
C TRP A 307 -13.07 -11.01 -1.97
N LYS A 308 -13.06 -10.31 -0.82
CA LYS A 308 -14.25 -10.07 0.02
C LYS A 308 -15.00 -11.35 0.33
N ALA A 309 -14.24 -12.40 0.62
CA ALA A 309 -14.79 -13.71 0.88
C ALA A 309 -15.75 -13.68 2.09
N ARG A 310 -16.93 -14.25 1.88
CA ARG A 310 -17.91 -14.51 2.93
C ARG A 310 -17.71 -15.91 3.47
N VAL A 311 -17.76 -16.04 4.80
CA VAL A 311 -17.44 -17.31 5.45
C VAL A 311 -18.64 -17.81 6.23
N THR A 312 -19.03 -19.07 6.02
CA THR A 312 -20.02 -19.78 6.82
C THR A 312 -19.33 -20.96 7.50
N ALA A 313 -19.12 -20.89 8.82
CA ALA A 313 -18.25 -21.82 9.53
C ALA A 313 -18.90 -22.50 10.73
N LEU A 314 -18.47 -23.74 11.00
CA LEU A 314 -18.71 -24.49 12.23
C LEU A 314 -17.36 -24.68 12.94
N ALA A 315 -17.29 -24.27 14.20
CA ALA A 315 -16.05 -24.16 14.96
C ALA A 315 -16.14 -24.86 16.32
N LEU A 316 -15.35 -25.91 16.54
CA LEU A 316 -15.22 -26.62 17.81
C LEU A 316 -14.15 -25.93 18.67
N VAL A 317 -14.59 -25.07 19.58
CA VAL A 317 -13.71 -24.18 20.38
C VAL A 317 -12.74 -24.95 21.27
N ASP A 318 -13.15 -26.13 21.76
CA ASP A 318 -12.39 -26.90 22.75
C ASP A 318 -11.39 -27.89 22.12
N HIS A 319 -11.34 -27.98 20.79
CA HIS A 319 -10.59 -29.02 20.09
C HIS A 319 -9.58 -28.50 19.04
N GLN A 320 -9.90 -27.43 18.32
CA GLN A 320 -9.17 -27.09 17.08
C GLN A 320 -8.92 -25.58 16.87
N GLU A 321 -9.76 -24.69 17.39
CA GLU A 321 -9.63 -23.24 17.19
C GLU A 321 -8.73 -22.54 18.23
N GLN A 322 -7.41 -22.77 18.17
CA GLN A 322 -6.42 -22.24 19.14
C GLN A 322 -5.85 -20.85 18.83
N PHE A 323 -6.13 -20.28 17.64
CA PHE A 323 -5.47 -19.07 17.11
C PHE A 323 -6.18 -17.74 17.41
N TRP A 324 -7.30 -17.78 18.13
CA TRP A 324 -8.18 -16.64 18.42
C TRP A 324 -7.59 -15.56 19.33
N PRO A 325 -6.80 -15.89 20.36
CA PRO A 325 -6.17 -14.88 21.21
C PRO A 325 -5.00 -14.16 20.52
N GLU A 326 -4.54 -14.69 19.38
CA GLU A 326 -3.34 -14.23 18.71
C GLU A 326 -3.62 -13.07 17.74
N ALA A 327 -2.56 -12.42 17.24
CA ALA A 327 -2.69 -11.33 16.26
C ALA A 327 -3.48 -11.78 15.02
N VAL A 328 -3.32 -13.04 14.62
CA VAL A 328 -3.97 -13.63 13.44
C VAL A 328 -5.48 -13.78 13.63
N GLY A 329 -5.95 -14.18 14.82
CA GLY A 329 -7.39 -14.26 15.13
C GLY A 329 -8.09 -12.91 15.07
N ARG A 330 -7.44 -11.87 15.61
CA ARG A 330 -7.93 -10.48 15.51
C ARG A 330 -7.97 -9.98 14.06
N GLU A 331 -7.00 -10.36 13.26
CA GLU A 331 -6.97 -9.99 11.85
C GLU A 331 -8.12 -10.62 11.06
N ILE A 332 -8.43 -11.91 11.30
CA ILE A 332 -9.61 -12.58 10.72
C ILE A 332 -10.91 -11.87 11.11
N LEU A 333 -11.04 -11.48 12.38
CA LEU A 333 -12.18 -10.70 12.87
C LEU A 333 -12.31 -9.37 12.12
N ASP A 334 -11.21 -8.63 11.99
CA ASP A 334 -11.20 -7.30 11.38
C ASP A 334 -11.48 -7.32 9.88
N THR A 335 -11.12 -8.41 9.20
CA THR A 335 -11.33 -8.57 7.75
C THR A 335 -12.63 -9.28 7.40
N ALA A 336 -13.36 -9.82 8.37
CA ALA A 336 -14.58 -10.58 8.13
C ALA A 336 -15.67 -9.75 7.44
N ASP A 337 -16.33 -10.36 6.45
CA ASP A 337 -17.51 -9.78 5.82
C ASP A 337 -18.70 -9.82 6.80
N PRO A 338 -19.49 -8.74 6.96
CA PRO A 338 -20.62 -8.70 7.90
C PRO A 338 -21.71 -9.74 7.66
N GLU A 339 -21.86 -10.24 6.42
CA GLU A 339 -22.80 -11.31 6.08
C GLU A 339 -22.24 -12.71 6.36
N SER A 340 -21.01 -12.80 6.87
CA SER A 340 -20.44 -14.06 7.36
C SER A 340 -21.23 -14.60 8.55
N MET A 341 -21.17 -15.92 8.71
CA MET A 341 -21.86 -16.67 9.76
C MET A 341 -20.89 -17.63 10.43
N ARG A 342 -20.90 -17.70 11.77
CA ARG A 342 -20.15 -18.72 12.49
C ARG A 342 -20.96 -19.32 13.62
N VAL A 343 -20.93 -20.64 13.72
CA VAL A 343 -21.47 -21.40 14.85
C VAL A 343 -20.30 -21.88 15.70
N PHE A 344 -20.19 -21.35 16.92
CA PHE A 344 -19.22 -21.82 17.91
C PHE A 344 -19.82 -22.94 18.74
N VAL A 345 -19.08 -24.03 18.85
CA VAL A 345 -19.52 -25.24 19.53
C VAL A 345 -18.68 -25.43 20.77
N PHE A 346 -19.35 -25.48 21.92
CA PHE A 346 -18.72 -25.61 23.22
C PHE A 346 -19.04 -26.96 23.84
N THR A 347 -18.02 -27.65 24.33
CA THR A 347 -18.15 -28.91 25.05
C THR A 347 -18.50 -28.67 26.51
N ARG A 348 -17.89 -27.66 27.15
CA ARG A 348 -18.12 -27.36 28.56
C ARG A 348 -18.66 -25.94 28.81
N PRO A 349 -19.54 -25.76 29.81
CA PRO A 349 -20.04 -24.43 30.18
C PRO A 349 -18.94 -23.43 30.53
N GLU A 350 -17.85 -23.88 31.16
CA GLU A 350 -16.74 -23.01 31.57
C GLU A 350 -15.98 -22.45 30.36
N ASP A 351 -15.93 -23.20 29.25
CA ASP A 351 -15.29 -22.75 28.01
C ASP A 351 -16.14 -21.68 27.32
N PHE A 352 -17.47 -21.82 27.36
CA PHE A 352 -18.37 -20.75 26.92
C PHE A 352 -18.17 -19.46 27.72
N ASP A 353 -18.12 -19.57 29.06
CA ASP A 353 -17.96 -18.39 29.92
C ASP A 353 -16.63 -17.67 29.68
N ARG A 354 -15.53 -18.42 29.55
CA ARG A 354 -14.19 -17.88 29.29
C ARG A 354 -14.09 -17.16 27.94
N ASN A 355 -14.89 -17.55 26.96
CA ASN A 355 -14.87 -16.99 25.62
C ASN A 355 -16.02 -16.00 25.36
N PHE A 356 -16.84 -15.70 26.35
CA PHE A 356 -18.06 -14.92 26.16
C PHE A 356 -17.81 -13.51 25.61
N GLU A 357 -16.80 -12.81 26.12
CA GLU A 357 -16.40 -11.47 25.64
C GLU A 357 -15.95 -11.52 24.18
N MET A 358 -15.18 -12.55 23.81
CA MET A 358 -14.76 -12.77 22.41
C MET A 358 -15.98 -13.04 21.52
N LEU A 359 -16.94 -13.86 21.98
CA LEU A 359 -18.18 -14.08 21.23
C LEU A 359 -18.95 -12.78 20.97
N LEU A 360 -19.01 -11.87 21.96
CA LEU A 360 -19.62 -10.55 21.79
C LEU A 360 -18.85 -9.68 20.79
N GLU A 361 -17.52 -9.73 20.82
CA GLU A 361 -16.67 -9.01 19.87
C GLU A 361 -16.94 -9.49 18.43
N HIS A 362 -16.98 -10.80 18.21
CA HIS A 362 -17.32 -11.37 16.91
C HIS A 362 -18.77 -11.04 16.49
N ALA A 363 -19.73 -11.10 17.43
CA ALA A 363 -21.12 -10.75 17.17
C ALA A 363 -21.32 -9.27 16.84
N SER A 364 -20.36 -8.41 17.18
CA SER A 364 -20.37 -6.99 16.77
C SER A 364 -19.98 -6.78 15.30
N LYS A 365 -19.36 -7.78 14.67
CA LYS A 365 -18.84 -7.69 13.30
C LYS A 365 -19.66 -8.49 12.30
N TYR A 366 -20.07 -9.70 12.65
CA TYR A 366 -20.79 -10.61 11.76
C TYR A 366 -21.73 -11.52 12.55
N ASN A 367 -22.49 -12.38 11.86
CA ASN A 367 -23.52 -13.20 12.51
C ASN A 367 -22.91 -14.36 13.31
N VAL A 368 -23.06 -14.31 14.63
CA VAL A 368 -22.50 -15.31 15.55
C VAL A 368 -23.59 -16.11 16.25
N PHE A 369 -23.39 -17.42 16.27
CA PHE A 369 -24.23 -18.40 16.92
C PHE A 369 -23.41 -19.29 17.85
N ALA A 370 -24.05 -19.90 18.83
CA ALA A 370 -23.44 -20.92 19.69
C ALA A 370 -24.33 -22.15 19.81
N MET A 371 -23.69 -23.33 19.91
CA MET A 371 -24.33 -24.64 20.15
C MET A 371 -23.50 -25.45 21.16
N SER A 372 -24.10 -26.39 21.89
CA SER A 372 -23.32 -27.35 22.68
C SER A 372 -22.83 -28.52 21.83
N TYR A 373 -21.64 -29.03 22.15
CA TYR A 373 -21.10 -30.22 21.49
C TYR A 373 -22.04 -31.42 21.61
N LYS A 374 -22.72 -31.58 22.75
CA LYS A 374 -23.70 -32.64 22.98
C LYS A 374 -24.84 -32.58 21.96
N SER A 375 -25.40 -31.39 21.72
CA SER A 375 -26.46 -31.20 20.73
C SER A 375 -25.95 -31.45 19.32
N LEU A 376 -24.74 -30.98 18.99
CA LEU A 376 -24.11 -31.24 17.70
C LEU A 376 -23.94 -32.75 17.44
N ALA A 377 -23.32 -33.45 18.39
CA ALA A 377 -23.02 -34.88 18.28
C ALA A 377 -24.26 -35.77 18.28
N SER A 378 -25.35 -35.36 18.93
CA SER A 378 -26.59 -36.16 18.98
C SER A 378 -27.44 -36.01 17.72
N ASN A 379 -27.41 -34.83 17.09
CA ASN A 379 -28.35 -34.47 16.03
C ASN A 379 -27.70 -34.40 14.63
N TYR A 380 -26.37 -34.26 14.55
CA TYR A 380 -25.66 -33.98 13.29
C TYR A 380 -24.43 -34.88 13.12
N ASP A 381 -24.67 -36.19 13.13
CA ASP A 381 -23.63 -37.19 12.88
C ASP A 381 -22.90 -36.95 11.54
N GLY A 382 -21.58 -37.15 11.53
CA GLY A 382 -20.70 -36.84 10.40
C GLY A 382 -20.28 -35.37 10.24
N PHE A 383 -20.85 -34.45 11.03
CA PHE A 383 -20.51 -33.00 11.02
C PHE A 383 -19.90 -32.50 12.32
N VAL A 384 -19.47 -33.41 13.20
CA VAL A 384 -18.77 -33.08 14.45
C VAL A 384 -17.29 -32.79 14.17
N LYS A 385 -17.02 -31.71 13.44
CA LYS A 385 -15.69 -31.32 12.97
C LYS A 385 -15.64 -29.83 12.60
N ASP A 386 -14.46 -29.25 12.56
CA ASP A 386 -14.27 -27.86 12.10
C ASP A 386 -14.26 -27.81 10.58
N PHE A 387 -15.10 -26.94 10.03
CA PHE A 387 -15.08 -26.63 8.61
C PHE A 387 -15.69 -25.26 8.32
N SER A 388 -15.36 -24.72 7.16
CA SER A 388 -15.86 -23.46 6.65
C SER A 388 -16.26 -23.61 5.19
N VAL A 389 -17.41 -23.06 4.82
CA VAL A 389 -17.75 -22.81 3.43
C VAL A 389 -17.40 -21.35 3.14
N ILE A 390 -16.48 -21.14 2.20
CA ILE A 390 -15.97 -19.83 1.80
C ILE A 390 -16.58 -19.50 0.45
N GLU A 391 -17.21 -18.34 0.34
CA GLU A 391 -17.92 -17.86 -0.83
C GLU A 391 -17.26 -16.58 -1.37
N VAL A 392 -16.90 -16.59 -2.65
CA VAL A 392 -16.34 -15.45 -3.37
C VAL A 392 -17.14 -15.26 -4.66
N SER A 393 -17.72 -14.08 -4.83
CA SER A 393 -18.64 -13.75 -5.94
C SER A 393 -19.84 -14.71 -6.03
N SER A 394 -19.69 -15.83 -6.72
CA SER A 394 -20.69 -16.89 -6.87
C SER A 394 -20.11 -18.30 -6.75
N ASN A 395 -18.83 -18.41 -6.40
CA ASN A 395 -18.10 -19.66 -6.28
C ASN A 395 -17.93 -19.99 -4.79
N GLU A 396 -18.02 -21.27 -4.48
CA GLU A 396 -17.95 -21.76 -3.11
C GLU A 396 -16.88 -22.83 -3.00
N ILE A 397 -16.16 -22.84 -1.89
CA ILE A 397 -15.19 -23.89 -1.56
C ILE A 397 -15.37 -24.30 -0.11
N LEU A 398 -15.25 -25.61 0.14
CA LEU A 398 -15.22 -26.17 1.49
C LEU A 398 -13.79 -26.20 1.98
N ALA A 399 -13.51 -25.60 3.14
CA ALA A 399 -12.27 -25.77 3.88
C ALA A 399 -12.55 -26.63 5.12
N GLU A 400 -11.93 -27.80 5.20
CA GLU A 400 -12.17 -28.81 6.24
C GLU A 400 -10.85 -29.24 6.88
N TYR A 401 -10.80 -29.29 8.21
CA TYR A 401 -9.62 -29.79 8.91
C TYR A 401 -9.58 -31.32 8.84
N ILE A 402 -8.44 -31.86 8.41
CA ILE A 402 -8.16 -33.30 8.41
C ILE A 402 -7.25 -33.61 9.59
N GLU A 403 -7.78 -34.42 10.51
CA GLU A 403 -6.98 -35.03 11.58
C GLU A 403 -6.11 -36.16 10.99
N PRO A 404 -4.81 -36.20 11.31
CA PRO A 404 -3.94 -37.26 10.84
C PRO A 404 -4.21 -38.59 11.58
N ASP A 405 -4.02 -39.71 10.88
CA ASP A 405 -4.10 -41.05 11.47
C ASP A 405 -3.03 -41.26 12.57
N ASP A 406 -1.89 -40.58 12.45
CA ASP A 406 -0.81 -40.56 13.43
C ASP A 406 -0.65 -39.16 14.02
N LYS A 407 -0.68 -39.06 15.35
CA LYS A 407 -0.48 -37.81 16.11
C LYS A 407 0.90 -37.16 15.89
N SER A 408 1.86 -37.88 15.32
CA SER A 408 3.17 -37.34 14.93
C SER A 408 3.12 -36.49 13.64
N GLN A 409 2.05 -36.62 12.85
CA GLN A 409 1.89 -35.89 11.60
C GLN A 409 1.25 -34.52 11.79
N VAL A 410 1.55 -33.61 10.86
CA VAL A 410 1.02 -32.25 10.86
C VAL A 410 -0.46 -32.29 10.45
N LYS A 411 -1.32 -31.60 11.21
CA LYS A 411 -2.73 -31.40 10.83
C LYS A 411 -2.81 -30.66 9.49
N MET A 412 -3.74 -31.07 8.64
CA MET A 412 -3.90 -30.49 7.31
C MET A 412 -5.28 -29.79 7.20
N ILE A 413 -5.37 -28.78 6.35
CA ILE A 413 -6.63 -28.24 5.86
C ILE A 413 -6.82 -28.73 4.41
N ARG A 414 -8.02 -29.20 4.10
CA ARG A 414 -8.45 -29.62 2.77
C ARG A 414 -9.43 -28.60 2.21
N PHE A 415 -9.16 -28.15 1.00
CA PHE A 415 -10.02 -27.30 0.20
C PHE A 415 -10.69 -28.14 -0.89
N ALA A 416 -12.00 -28.28 -0.86
CA ALA A 416 -12.78 -29.08 -1.80
C ALA A 416 -13.77 -28.19 -2.57
N ALA A 417 -13.76 -28.31 -3.91
CA ALA A 417 -14.61 -27.53 -4.80
C ALA A 417 -15.81 -28.33 -5.35
N GLU A 418 -15.98 -29.59 -4.94
CA GLU A 418 -17.09 -30.42 -5.42
C GLU A 418 -18.43 -29.85 -4.95
N THR A 419 -19.24 -29.33 -5.90
CA THR A 419 -20.48 -28.60 -5.62
C THR A 419 -21.46 -29.35 -4.71
N LYS A 420 -21.55 -30.69 -4.85
CA LYS A 420 -22.44 -31.51 -4.01
C LYS A 420 -21.98 -31.51 -2.56
N GLU A 421 -20.68 -31.71 -2.33
CA GLU A 421 -20.09 -31.74 -1.00
C GLU A 421 -20.19 -30.37 -0.32
N VAL A 422 -19.83 -29.30 -1.04
CA VAL A 422 -19.93 -27.92 -0.55
C VAL A 422 -21.36 -27.58 -0.15
N LYS A 423 -22.34 -27.91 -1.01
CA LYS A 423 -23.75 -27.69 -0.72
C LYS A 423 -24.23 -28.46 0.50
N VAL A 424 -23.85 -29.73 0.65
CA VAL A 424 -24.20 -30.55 1.82
C VAL A 424 -23.72 -29.89 3.11
N HIS A 425 -22.49 -29.39 3.14
CA HIS A 425 -21.93 -28.68 4.31
C HIS A 425 -22.63 -27.34 4.56
N LYS A 426 -22.89 -26.55 3.50
CA LYS A 426 -23.58 -25.25 3.61
C LYS A 426 -25.02 -25.41 4.11
N ASP A 427 -25.77 -26.36 3.57
CA ASP A 427 -27.14 -26.64 3.98
C ASP A 427 -27.20 -27.17 5.41
N LYS A 428 -26.19 -27.97 5.82
CA LYS A 428 -26.08 -28.46 7.20
C LYS A 428 -25.84 -27.34 8.21
N ILE A 429 -24.96 -26.37 7.93
CA ILE A 429 -24.78 -25.22 8.82
C ILE A 429 -26.09 -24.42 8.93
N LYS A 430 -26.81 -24.22 7.83
CA LYS A 430 -28.13 -23.55 7.87
C LYS A 430 -29.14 -24.32 8.72
N GLU A 431 -29.16 -25.65 8.65
CA GLU A 431 -30.00 -26.49 9.49
C GLU A 431 -29.64 -26.33 10.98
N ILE A 432 -28.34 -26.35 11.30
CA ILE A 432 -27.82 -26.12 12.66
C ILE A 432 -28.26 -24.74 13.17
N ILE A 433 -28.05 -23.67 12.39
CA ILE A 433 -28.42 -22.29 12.76
C ILE A 433 -29.93 -22.16 13.05
N ASN A 434 -30.77 -22.85 12.27
CA ASN A 434 -32.23 -22.80 12.43
C ASN A 434 -32.76 -23.78 13.48
N SER A 435 -31.91 -24.59 14.10
CA SER A 435 -32.30 -25.53 15.14
C SER A 435 -32.66 -24.81 16.44
N ARG A 436 -33.43 -25.49 17.31
CA ARG A 436 -33.77 -24.95 18.63
C ARG A 436 -32.60 -24.99 19.62
N ASP A 437 -31.59 -25.81 19.31
CA ASP A 437 -30.42 -26.04 20.17
C ASP A 437 -29.28 -25.04 19.88
N THR A 438 -29.48 -24.15 18.90
CA THR A 438 -28.56 -23.07 18.55
C THR A 438 -29.08 -21.72 19.04
N ILE A 439 -28.23 -20.97 19.72
CA ILE A 439 -28.53 -19.62 20.20
C ILE A 439 -27.83 -18.57 19.34
N SER A 440 -28.46 -17.41 19.17
CA SER A 440 -27.84 -16.24 18.52
C SER A 440 -27.19 -15.35 19.57
N ILE A 441 -25.89 -15.12 19.46
CA ILE A 441 -25.14 -14.24 20.37
C ILE A 441 -25.49 -12.78 20.13
N GLU A 442 -25.81 -12.41 18.89
CA GLU A 442 -26.24 -11.05 18.52
C GLU A 442 -27.47 -10.59 19.32
N LYS A 443 -28.42 -11.49 19.60
CA LYS A 443 -29.57 -11.18 20.46
C LYS A 443 -29.13 -10.76 21.87
N GLY A 444 -28.17 -11.49 22.44
CA GLY A 444 -27.58 -11.16 23.74
C GLY A 444 -26.84 -9.81 23.71
N LEU A 445 -26.05 -9.56 22.68
CA LEU A 445 -25.35 -8.28 22.49
C LEU A 445 -26.33 -7.09 22.39
N ARG A 446 -27.39 -7.23 21.60
CA ARG A 446 -28.44 -6.19 21.49
C ARG A 446 -29.14 -5.94 22.82
N GLU A 447 -29.40 -6.99 23.60
CA GLU A 447 -29.97 -6.85 24.94
C GLU A 447 -29.02 -6.10 25.90
N ILE A 448 -27.72 -6.42 25.88
CA ILE A 448 -26.69 -5.70 26.65
C ILE A 448 -26.70 -4.21 26.28
N ILE A 449 -26.65 -3.87 24.99
CA ILE A 449 -26.63 -2.48 24.50
C ILE A 449 -27.89 -1.73 24.94
N ASN A 450 -29.06 -2.32 24.76
CA ASN A 450 -30.34 -1.69 25.13
C ASN A 450 -30.44 -1.43 26.64
N ARG A 451 -30.00 -2.37 27.47
CA ARG A 451 -29.99 -2.20 28.94
C ARG A 451 -28.92 -1.19 29.38
N ALA A 452 -27.76 -1.17 28.72
CA ALA A 452 -26.69 -0.21 29.01
C ALA A 452 -27.12 1.24 28.74
N GLN A 453 -27.90 1.50 27.69
CA GLN A 453 -28.43 2.83 27.37
C GLN A 453 -29.37 3.41 28.43
N GLN A 454 -29.93 2.57 29.31
CA GLN A 454 -30.85 2.98 30.37
C GLN A 454 -30.13 3.36 31.68
N ILE A 455 -28.81 3.16 31.76
CA ILE A 455 -28.00 3.47 32.94
C ILE A 455 -27.77 4.97 33.04
N LYS A 456 -28.13 5.58 34.17
CA LYS A 456 -27.80 6.99 34.46
C LYS A 456 -26.31 7.11 34.79
N ILE A 457 -25.64 8.04 34.12
CA ILE A 457 -24.17 8.19 34.14
C ILE A 457 -23.73 8.73 35.50
N SER A 458 -23.17 7.84 36.33
CA SER A 458 -22.16 8.16 37.34
C SER A 458 -21.10 7.08 37.27
N ASP A 459 -19.84 7.48 37.04
CA ASP A 459 -18.84 6.64 36.35
C ASP A 459 -18.54 5.28 37.00
N PHE A 460 -18.66 5.16 38.33
CA PHE A 460 -18.35 3.91 39.03
C PHE A 460 -19.54 2.93 39.12
N ASP A 461 -20.75 3.44 39.38
CA ASP A 461 -21.96 2.62 39.46
C ASP A 461 -22.42 2.14 38.07
N ALA A 462 -22.10 2.90 37.02
CA ALA A 462 -22.39 2.54 35.65
C ALA A 462 -21.59 1.32 35.18
N LEU A 463 -20.28 1.26 35.47
CA LEU A 463 -19.43 0.10 35.16
C LEU A 463 -19.89 -1.15 35.90
N ARG A 464 -20.25 -1.02 37.19
CA ARG A 464 -20.75 -2.14 37.99
C ARG A 464 -22.07 -2.69 37.43
N SER A 465 -22.96 -1.79 37.01
CA SER A 465 -24.25 -2.14 36.41
C SER A 465 -24.07 -2.82 35.04
N LEU A 466 -23.12 -2.38 34.23
CA LEU A 466 -22.80 -3.02 32.94
C LEU A 466 -22.31 -4.46 33.13
N ASN A 467 -21.36 -4.67 34.06
CA ASN A 467 -20.85 -6.01 34.36
C ASN A 467 -21.97 -6.95 34.84
N GLN A 468 -22.88 -6.44 35.68
CA GLN A 468 -24.01 -7.23 36.15
C GLN A 468 -24.96 -7.63 35.00
N ILE A 469 -25.25 -6.71 34.07
CA ILE A 469 -26.07 -6.99 32.88
C ILE A 469 -25.42 -8.08 32.03
N GLN A 470 -24.10 -7.97 31.80
CA GLN A 470 -23.35 -8.96 31.02
C GLN A 470 -23.37 -10.33 31.69
N GLU A 471 -23.16 -10.42 33.02
CA GLU A 471 -23.19 -11.68 33.77
C GLU A 471 -24.58 -12.35 33.76
N GLU A 472 -25.65 -11.57 33.87
CA GLU A 472 -27.03 -12.07 33.79
C GLU A 472 -27.30 -12.69 32.41
N ILE A 473 -26.92 -11.98 31.33
CA ILE A 473 -27.14 -12.44 29.96
C ILE A 473 -26.26 -13.65 29.65
N ARG A 474 -24.96 -13.63 30.04
CA ARG A 474 -24.07 -14.79 29.97
C ARG A 474 -24.68 -16.01 30.63
N THR A 475 -25.17 -15.85 31.86
CA THR A 475 -25.76 -16.96 32.62
C THR A 475 -27.01 -17.52 31.96
N ASN A 476 -27.87 -16.67 31.41
CA ASN A 476 -29.08 -17.09 30.70
C ASN A 476 -28.75 -17.85 29.41
N LEU A 477 -27.83 -17.34 28.60
CA LEU A 477 -27.40 -17.99 27.36
C LEU A 477 -26.71 -19.33 27.64
N ARG A 478 -25.82 -19.39 28.64
CA ARG A 478 -25.20 -20.65 29.08
C ARG A 478 -26.24 -21.69 29.49
N LYS A 479 -27.26 -21.29 30.26
CA LYS A 479 -28.35 -22.21 30.66
C LYS A 479 -29.13 -22.73 29.45
N GLN A 480 -29.38 -21.88 28.45
CA GLN A 480 -30.05 -22.32 27.21
C GLN A 480 -29.19 -23.28 26.40
N LEU A 481 -27.88 -23.01 26.33
CA LEU A 481 -26.94 -23.79 25.53
C LEU A 481 -26.71 -25.21 26.07
N PHE A 482 -26.70 -25.37 27.40
CA PHE A 482 -26.34 -26.61 28.10
C PHE A 482 -27.49 -27.26 28.88
N ALA A 483 -28.74 -26.82 28.66
CA ALA A 483 -29.94 -27.52 29.16
C ALA A 483 -30.10 -28.88 28.46
#